data_AF-A0A1Z8SVR0-F1
#
_entry.id   AF-A0A1Z8SVR0-F1
#
_cell.length_a   1.000
_cell.length_b   1.000
_cell.length_c   1.000
_cell.angle_alpha   90.00
_cell.angle_beta   90.00
_cell.angle_gamma   90.00
#
_symmetry.space_group_name_H-M   'P 1'
#
loop_
_entity.id
_entity.type
_entity.pdbx_description
1 polymer ?
#
loop_
_entity_poly.entity_id
_entity_poly.type
_entity_poly.pdbx_seq_one_letter_code
_entity_poly.pdbx_strand_id
1 'polypeptide(L)'
;MVCTAHVVKATSANLKPVCDSRLQLNVGRKAMSLAAQTPDGTQRSVQRSNGALSHLQQFLSLFLGCVLILATAGCGGGDASNDDGEGSGGSSSDLNDQVAELISEAEALMSEANDAGAEKYMASDFEAANKVLSRAKEYLEDGEGKKARTQVRSAKRKFDSILKEVTKVAEQMKEIEEEQKKYSEKLAAAKTAGADKLASSEFEGAERSYEKAMKYVKDGKAKSAKKYLGYAIGDLDRAMEEVGRKSQEKGKADQEKALMDEKKKLAIEAGAEEKALRDMEYALDRERMGNQSYEIGDFDSAARSFRDAKTGFVGALETAKRTELAANNTGNNSAAGDYTGNSGGGSDEVPGLDDIEIPDIGVNDGSTDLSSGLPGLFSGVAEYNSSKGSLSLNWSAGTELQQDMNRILGDPSHAIFEGDEGVGSGQDGNYVMAGNTSGYWLVNSSFEDGVIIRAKVLFQLLINKPDFELVLMSDGGGDFYAVSYGANARVYNDGLKTSTVVSPIKAFRKNPKDWVQKREAYDFEVRYFKSSEDEKGILEAKINGETTVKLTTDKYRKGFAGFRWNDTKFIIQELEVRGLVDEEWAEAELNKTSEEDSGDGGDFDF
;
A
#
# COMPACT_ATOMS: atom_id res chain seq x y z
N MET A 1 -49.21 -0.92 -25.70
CA MET A 1 -48.28 0.22 -25.67
C MET A 1 -48.75 1.20 -24.60
N VAL A 2 -47.94 1.29 -23.54
CA VAL A 2 -47.65 2.40 -22.61
C VAL A 2 -48.06 3.79 -23.16
N CYS A 3 -48.55 4.82 -22.46
CA CYS A 3 -48.60 5.22 -21.04
C CYS A 3 -49.70 6.30 -20.87
N THR A 4 -50.29 6.46 -19.67
CA THR A 4 -50.61 7.80 -19.13
C THR A 4 -50.82 7.75 -17.62
N ALA A 5 -50.34 8.82 -16.97
CA ALA A 5 -50.26 9.05 -15.53
C ALA A 5 -51.61 9.16 -14.81
N HIS A 6 -51.63 8.94 -13.48
CA HIS A 6 -52.02 9.96 -12.48
C HIS A 6 -51.81 9.47 -11.01
N VAL A 7 -51.18 10.38 -10.25
CA VAL A 7 -51.25 10.72 -8.81
C VAL A 7 -52.33 10.03 -7.93
N VAL A 8 -51.97 9.67 -6.67
CA VAL A 8 -52.65 10.04 -5.39
C VAL A 8 -52.05 9.28 -4.17
N LYS A 9 -51.43 10.04 -3.25
CA LYS A 9 -51.62 10.13 -1.76
C LYS A 9 -51.96 8.88 -0.91
N ALA A 10 -51.15 8.58 0.12
CA ALA A 10 -51.58 8.03 1.43
C ALA A 10 -50.45 8.18 2.49
N THR A 11 -50.59 9.08 3.49
CA THR A 11 -50.92 8.84 4.92
C THR A 11 -49.79 8.34 5.82
N SER A 12 -49.47 9.16 6.82
CA SER A 12 -48.67 8.89 8.01
C SER A 12 -49.42 8.01 9.02
N ALA A 13 -48.73 7.05 9.64
CA ALA A 13 -49.12 6.50 10.94
C ALA A 13 -47.89 6.04 11.73
N ASN A 14 -47.80 6.54 12.97
CA ASN A 14 -46.94 6.12 14.07
C ASN A 14 -47.00 4.60 14.32
N LEU A 15 -45.88 4.01 14.76
CA LEU A 15 -45.85 3.10 15.92
C LEU A 15 -44.39 2.88 16.41
N LYS A 16 -44.22 3.07 17.72
CA LYS A 16 -43.01 2.86 18.52
C LYS A 16 -42.90 1.38 18.98
N PRO A 17 -41.80 0.96 19.65
CA PRO A 17 -41.21 -0.38 19.56
C PRO A 17 -41.76 -1.38 20.60
N VAL A 18 -41.47 -2.68 20.38
CA VAL A 18 -41.63 -3.75 21.38
C VAL A 18 -40.36 -4.60 21.44
N CYS A 19 -39.91 -4.85 22.66
CA CYS A 19 -38.75 -5.62 23.10
C CYS A 19 -38.94 -7.15 23.08
N ASP A 20 -37.83 -7.83 23.42
CA ASP A 20 -37.63 -9.24 23.82
C ASP A 20 -37.43 -10.26 22.66
N SER A 21 -36.38 -11.07 22.60
CA SER A 21 -35.66 -11.77 23.68
C SER A 21 -34.20 -12.12 23.35
N ARG A 22 -33.40 -12.24 24.41
CA ARG A 22 -32.02 -12.74 24.53
C ARG A 22 -31.76 -14.11 23.89
N LEU A 23 -30.58 -14.27 23.28
CA LEU A 23 -29.76 -15.47 23.41
C LEU A 23 -28.27 -15.05 23.45
N GLN A 24 -27.67 -15.28 24.61
CA GLN A 24 -26.23 -15.15 24.86
C GLN A 24 -25.47 -16.27 24.16
N LEU A 25 -24.23 -16.02 23.74
CA LEU A 25 -23.12 -16.95 24.01
C LEU A 25 -21.77 -16.25 23.88
N ASN A 26 -21.12 -16.10 25.04
CA ASN A 26 -19.72 -15.81 25.22
C ASN A 26 -18.84 -16.84 24.51
N VAL A 27 -17.82 -16.39 23.76
CA VAL A 27 -16.55 -17.13 23.68
C VAL A 27 -15.40 -16.13 23.69
N GLY A 28 -14.72 -16.07 24.83
CA GLY A 28 -13.44 -15.38 24.97
C GLY A 28 -12.26 -16.31 24.64
N ARG A 29 -11.20 -15.69 24.11
CA ARG A 29 -9.77 -15.92 24.41
C ARG A 29 -9.32 -17.37 24.68
N LYS A 30 -8.43 -17.92 23.84
CA LYS A 30 -6.95 -17.87 24.01
C LYS A 30 -6.21 -18.90 23.13
N ALA A 31 -5.04 -18.45 22.69
CA ALA A 31 -3.76 -19.18 22.59
C ALA A 31 -3.53 -20.16 21.42
N MET A 32 -2.74 -19.67 20.47
CA MET A 32 -1.76 -20.45 19.73
C MET A 32 -0.69 -21.03 20.68
N SER A 33 -0.43 -22.32 20.53
CA SER A 33 0.82 -22.98 20.93
C SER A 33 1.00 -24.16 19.98
N LEU A 34 1.87 -24.00 18.98
CA LEU A 34 2.33 -25.10 18.13
C LEU A 34 3.68 -25.56 18.70
N ALA A 35 3.70 -26.75 19.29
CA ALA A 35 4.90 -27.45 19.69
C ALA A 35 5.36 -28.40 18.58
N ALA A 36 6.66 -28.62 18.54
CA ALA A 36 7.43 -29.32 17.54
C ALA A 36 7.43 -30.85 17.68
N GLN A 37 8.04 -31.49 16.66
CA GLN A 37 8.74 -32.79 16.64
C GLN A 37 8.02 -34.06 16.15
N THR A 38 8.77 -34.77 15.30
CA THR A 38 8.59 -36.03 14.57
C THR A 38 8.99 -37.26 15.45
N PRO A 39 9.30 -38.46 14.91
CA PRO A 39 8.42 -39.59 14.56
C PRO A 39 8.74 -40.91 15.34
N ASP A 40 7.86 -41.92 15.34
CA ASP A 40 8.19 -43.38 15.25
C ASP A 40 7.01 -44.33 15.60
N GLY A 41 6.92 -45.46 14.86
CA GLY A 41 6.80 -46.79 15.50
C GLY A 41 5.46 -47.56 15.62
N THR A 42 5.08 -48.27 14.55
CA THR A 42 4.63 -49.71 14.47
C THR A 42 3.47 -50.33 15.32
N GLN A 43 2.43 -50.77 14.58
CA GLN A 43 1.67 -52.07 14.56
C GLN A 43 0.88 -52.66 15.77
N ARG A 44 -0.46 -52.80 15.60
CA ARG A 44 -1.28 -54.06 15.50
C ARG A 44 -2.79 -53.73 15.67
N SER A 45 -3.58 -53.74 14.60
CA SER A 45 -4.49 -54.82 14.11
C SER A 45 -5.80 -55.04 14.90
N VAL A 46 -6.96 -54.83 14.25
CA VAL A 46 -8.02 -55.84 13.94
C VAL A 46 -9.38 -55.17 13.59
N GLN A 47 -9.86 -55.43 12.35
CA GLN A 47 -11.25 -55.59 11.82
C GLN A 47 -12.29 -54.47 12.03
N ARG A 48 -13.22 -54.14 11.10
CA ARG A 48 -13.69 -54.65 9.80
C ARG A 48 -14.68 -53.62 9.22
N SER A 49 -14.64 -53.34 7.92
CA SER A 49 -15.86 -53.30 7.07
C SER A 49 -15.47 -53.31 5.59
N ASN A 50 -15.78 -54.42 4.94
CA ASN A 50 -15.56 -54.74 3.53
C ASN A 50 -16.65 -54.14 2.64
N GLY A 51 -16.30 -53.78 1.40
CA GLY A 51 -17.31 -53.62 0.35
C GLY A 51 -16.89 -52.88 -0.92
N ALA A 52 -15.71 -53.14 -1.51
CA ALA A 52 -15.40 -52.63 -2.87
C ALA A 52 -14.21 -53.29 -3.60
N LEU A 53 -13.54 -54.30 -3.02
CA LEU A 53 -12.25 -54.80 -3.51
C LEU A 53 -12.26 -56.23 -4.04
N SER A 54 -13.44 -56.81 -4.33
CA SER A 54 -13.55 -58.18 -4.84
C SER A 54 -13.60 -58.31 -6.36
N HIS A 55 -13.72 -57.22 -7.13
CA HIS A 55 -13.76 -57.30 -8.61
C HIS A 55 -12.42 -57.04 -9.30
N LEU A 56 -11.44 -56.42 -8.62
CA LEU A 56 -10.12 -56.09 -9.20
C LEU A 56 -9.06 -57.20 -9.00
N GLN A 57 -9.33 -58.19 -8.15
CA GLN A 57 -8.44 -59.34 -7.92
C GLN A 57 -8.70 -60.54 -8.85
N GLN A 58 -9.80 -60.54 -9.62
CA GLN A 58 -10.07 -61.58 -10.63
C GLN A 58 -9.55 -61.24 -12.03
N PHE A 59 -9.19 -59.98 -12.31
CA PHE A 59 -8.62 -59.59 -13.62
C PHE A 59 -7.08 -59.61 -13.66
N LEU A 60 -6.40 -59.58 -12.52
CA LEU A 60 -4.94 -59.57 -12.46
C LEU A 60 -4.29 -60.97 -12.54
N SER A 61 -5.07 -62.04 -12.48
CA SER A 61 -4.59 -63.43 -12.53
C SER A 61 -4.47 -64.00 -13.96
N LEU A 62 -4.91 -63.25 -14.98
CA LEU A 62 -4.82 -63.64 -16.39
C LEU A 62 -3.60 -63.06 -17.13
N PHE A 63 -2.88 -62.12 -16.53
CA PHE A 63 -1.71 -61.48 -17.16
C PHE A 63 -0.33 -62.02 -16.72
N LEU A 64 -0.29 -62.99 -15.80
CA LEU A 64 0.96 -63.54 -15.25
C LEU A 64 1.23 -65.00 -15.65
N GLY A 65 0.80 -65.39 -16.86
CA GLY A 65 0.82 -66.78 -17.33
C GLY A 65 1.39 -67.01 -18.72
N CYS A 66 2.08 -66.05 -19.34
CA CYS A 66 2.76 -66.25 -20.63
C CYS A 66 4.01 -65.37 -20.71
N VAL A 67 5.09 -65.79 -20.04
CA VAL A 67 6.44 -65.30 -20.32
C VAL A 67 7.28 -66.49 -20.79
N LEU A 68 8.02 -66.24 -21.89
CA LEU A 68 9.28 -66.85 -22.37
C LEU A 68 9.26 -67.91 -23.50
N ILE A 69 10.27 -67.70 -24.36
CA ILE A 69 10.81 -68.40 -25.55
C ILE A 69 10.56 -67.52 -26.80
N LEU A 70 11.52 -66.85 -27.46
CA LEU A 70 12.98 -67.04 -27.63
C LEU A 70 13.68 -65.71 -27.97
N ALA A 71 15.01 -65.73 -27.88
CA ALA A 71 15.93 -64.61 -27.90
C ALA A 71 16.57 -64.29 -29.28
N THR A 72 17.10 -63.06 -29.38
CA THR A 72 18.29 -62.59 -30.14
C THR A 72 18.39 -62.75 -31.66
N ALA A 73 18.44 -61.62 -32.38
CA ALA A 73 19.51 -61.24 -33.32
C ALA A 73 19.32 -59.77 -33.77
N GLY A 74 20.41 -59.00 -33.87
CA GLY A 74 20.39 -57.56 -34.12
C GLY A 74 20.72 -57.12 -35.56
N CYS A 75 20.84 -55.79 -35.68
CA CYS A 75 21.58 -54.99 -36.66
C CYS A 75 21.25 -55.05 -38.16
N GLY A 76 21.20 -53.85 -38.77
CA GLY A 76 21.59 -53.64 -40.17
C GLY A 76 20.46 -53.50 -41.18
N GLY A 77 20.42 -52.35 -41.86
CA GLY A 77 19.50 -52.07 -42.96
C GLY A 77 19.98 -52.59 -44.32
N GLY A 78 19.25 -52.21 -45.37
CA GLY A 78 19.70 -52.30 -46.78
C GLY A 78 18.88 -53.23 -47.68
N ASP A 79 17.99 -52.60 -48.45
CA ASP A 79 17.56 -52.87 -49.83
C ASP A 79 17.24 -54.26 -50.42
N ALA A 80 16.08 -54.24 -51.08
CA ALA A 80 15.66 -54.91 -52.32
C ALA A 80 16.12 -56.35 -52.65
N SER A 81 15.15 -57.26 -52.71
CA SER A 81 14.93 -58.12 -53.89
C SER A 81 13.59 -58.85 -53.79
N ASN A 82 12.85 -58.85 -54.91
CA ASN A 82 11.83 -59.84 -55.20
C ASN A 82 12.48 -61.23 -55.22
N ASP A 83 11.93 -62.19 -54.51
CA ASP A 83 11.75 -63.52 -55.08
C ASP A 83 10.56 -64.22 -54.41
N ASP A 84 9.82 -64.92 -55.26
CA ASP A 84 8.56 -65.58 -54.98
C ASP A 84 8.78 -66.85 -54.14
N GLY A 85 7.97 -67.01 -53.10
CA GLY A 85 7.99 -68.20 -52.25
C GLY A 85 6.61 -68.44 -51.65
N GLU A 86 5.84 -69.30 -52.31
CA GLU A 86 4.54 -69.80 -51.88
C GLU A 86 4.58 -70.30 -50.42
N GLY A 87 3.67 -69.76 -49.60
CA GLY A 87 3.49 -70.17 -48.22
C GLY A 87 2.13 -69.73 -47.69
N SER A 88 1.14 -70.62 -47.83
CA SER A 88 -0.18 -70.58 -47.18
C SER A 88 -1.06 -69.38 -47.52
N GLY A 89 -1.77 -69.49 -48.65
CA GLY A 89 -2.92 -68.64 -48.97
C GLY A 89 -4.01 -68.75 -47.92
N GLY A 90 -4.07 -67.77 -47.01
CA GLY A 90 -5.33 -67.39 -46.40
C GLY A 90 -6.23 -66.86 -47.52
N SER A 91 -7.46 -67.36 -47.60
CA SER A 91 -8.41 -66.90 -48.60
C SER A 91 -8.62 -65.38 -48.49
N SER A 92 -8.95 -64.69 -49.59
CA SER A 92 -9.28 -63.26 -49.50
C SER A 92 -10.45 -63.00 -48.54
N SER A 93 -11.32 -64.00 -48.31
CA SER A 93 -12.36 -63.94 -47.27
C SER A 93 -11.79 -63.94 -45.86
N ASP A 94 -10.81 -64.80 -45.53
CA ASP A 94 -10.20 -64.84 -44.18
C ASP A 94 -9.53 -63.49 -43.81
N LEU A 95 -8.95 -62.81 -44.80
CA LEU A 95 -8.33 -61.51 -44.60
C LEU A 95 -9.39 -60.40 -44.44
N ASN A 96 -10.48 -60.46 -45.19
CA ASN A 96 -11.58 -59.51 -45.06
C ASN A 96 -12.31 -59.66 -43.71
N ASP A 97 -12.50 -60.89 -43.23
CA ASP A 97 -13.09 -61.17 -41.92
C ASP A 97 -12.22 -60.61 -40.77
N GLN A 98 -10.89 -60.78 -40.85
CA GLN A 98 -9.95 -60.16 -39.89
C GLN A 98 -10.00 -58.63 -39.93
N VAL A 99 -10.22 -58.01 -41.09
CA VAL A 99 -10.34 -56.56 -41.19
C VAL A 99 -11.67 -56.08 -40.62
N ALA A 100 -12.77 -56.81 -40.84
CA ALA A 100 -14.07 -56.51 -40.26
C ALA A 100 -14.04 -56.55 -38.72
N GLU A 101 -13.37 -57.55 -38.14
CA GLU A 101 -13.14 -57.62 -36.68
C GLU A 101 -12.35 -56.40 -36.18
N LEU A 102 -11.24 -56.06 -36.85
CA LEU A 102 -10.44 -54.88 -36.48
C LEU A 102 -11.21 -53.55 -36.65
N ILE A 103 -12.15 -53.45 -37.60
CA ILE A 103 -13.06 -52.30 -37.73
C ILE A 103 -13.95 -52.22 -36.49
N SER A 104 -14.57 -53.33 -36.07
CA SER A 104 -15.43 -53.37 -34.89
C SER A 104 -14.66 -52.97 -33.62
N GLU A 105 -13.42 -53.42 -33.45
CA GLU A 105 -12.57 -52.99 -32.33
C GLU A 105 -12.23 -51.49 -32.39
N ALA A 106 -11.99 -50.93 -33.58
CA ALA A 106 -11.73 -49.50 -33.73
C ALA A 106 -12.99 -48.66 -33.47
N GLU A 107 -14.17 -49.15 -33.85
CA GLU A 107 -15.47 -48.53 -33.53
C GLU A 107 -15.78 -48.57 -32.03
N ALA A 108 -15.43 -49.65 -31.34
CA ALA A 108 -15.56 -49.72 -29.88
C ALA A 108 -14.69 -48.65 -29.21
N LEU A 109 -13.42 -48.51 -29.61
CA LEU A 109 -12.53 -47.45 -29.09
C LEU A 109 -13.02 -46.04 -29.47
N MET A 110 -13.60 -45.86 -30.66
CA MET A 110 -14.22 -44.60 -31.06
C MET A 110 -15.39 -44.25 -30.13
N SER A 111 -16.26 -45.22 -29.81
CA SER A 111 -17.37 -45.03 -28.88
C SER A 111 -16.88 -44.68 -27.48
N GLU A 112 -15.91 -45.44 -26.95
CA GLU A 112 -15.33 -45.18 -25.61
C GLU A 112 -14.66 -43.80 -25.55
N ALA A 113 -13.92 -43.40 -26.59
CA ALA A 113 -13.30 -42.08 -26.67
C ALA A 113 -14.37 -40.98 -26.74
N ASN A 114 -15.46 -41.21 -27.47
CA ASN A 114 -16.57 -40.26 -27.53
C ASN A 114 -17.27 -40.11 -26.17
N ASP A 115 -17.57 -41.23 -25.50
CA ASP A 115 -18.17 -41.25 -24.16
C ASP A 115 -17.29 -40.55 -23.13
N ALA A 116 -15.96 -40.64 -23.28
CA ALA A 116 -14.99 -39.90 -22.49
C ALA A 116 -14.86 -38.41 -22.89
N GLY A 117 -15.62 -37.95 -23.88
CA GLY A 117 -15.72 -36.55 -24.29
C GLY A 117 -14.77 -36.11 -25.40
N ALA A 118 -14.26 -37.04 -26.24
CA ALA A 118 -13.27 -36.71 -27.27
C ALA A 118 -13.80 -35.72 -28.31
N GLU A 119 -15.08 -35.77 -28.65
CA GLU A 119 -15.71 -34.78 -29.53
C GLU A 119 -15.70 -33.37 -28.94
N LYS A 120 -15.70 -33.23 -27.60
CA LYS A 120 -15.69 -31.94 -26.91
C LYS A 120 -14.28 -31.40 -26.70
N TYR A 121 -13.35 -32.26 -26.26
CA TYR A 121 -12.03 -31.82 -25.79
C TYR A 121 -10.90 -32.07 -26.80
N MET A 122 -11.10 -32.95 -27.79
CA MET A 122 -10.11 -33.34 -28.81
C MET A 122 -10.75 -33.45 -30.21
N ALA A 123 -11.70 -32.56 -30.51
CA ALA A 123 -12.56 -32.63 -31.70
C ALA A 123 -11.80 -32.86 -33.02
N SER A 124 -10.69 -32.13 -33.23
CA SER A 124 -9.87 -32.23 -34.45
C SER A 124 -9.20 -33.59 -34.60
N ASP A 125 -8.62 -34.13 -33.52
CA ASP A 125 -7.94 -35.42 -33.57
C ASP A 125 -8.95 -36.57 -33.70
N PHE A 126 -10.10 -36.44 -33.03
CA PHE A 126 -11.22 -37.37 -33.14
C PHE A 126 -11.79 -37.40 -34.57
N GLU A 127 -12.01 -36.23 -35.19
CA GLU A 127 -12.45 -36.14 -36.59
C GLU A 127 -11.42 -36.74 -37.56
N ALA A 128 -10.12 -36.49 -37.32
CA ALA A 128 -9.06 -37.06 -38.14
C ALA A 128 -8.96 -38.59 -38.00
N ALA A 129 -9.19 -39.14 -36.81
CA ALA A 129 -9.25 -40.58 -36.60
C ALA A 129 -10.48 -41.20 -37.28
N ASN A 130 -11.64 -40.55 -37.19
CA ASN A 130 -12.86 -40.94 -37.90
C ASN A 130 -12.66 -41.01 -39.42
N LYS A 131 -12.00 -40.01 -40.01
CA LYS A 131 -11.68 -40.01 -41.46
C LYS A 131 -10.80 -41.20 -41.87
N VAL A 132 -9.86 -41.62 -41.03
CA VAL A 132 -9.01 -42.80 -41.30
C VAL A 132 -9.82 -44.09 -41.19
N LEU A 133 -10.72 -44.20 -40.21
CA LEU A 133 -11.62 -45.34 -40.07
C LEU A 133 -12.59 -45.45 -41.26
N SER A 134 -13.18 -44.35 -41.71
CA SER A 134 -14.05 -44.32 -42.88
C SER A 134 -13.33 -44.80 -44.15
N ARG A 135 -12.10 -44.32 -44.40
CA ARG A 135 -11.28 -44.81 -45.53
C ARG A 135 -10.98 -46.30 -45.44
N ALA A 136 -10.81 -46.84 -44.24
CA ALA A 136 -10.60 -48.27 -44.07
C ALA A 136 -11.83 -49.11 -44.44
N LYS A 137 -13.03 -48.59 -44.14
CA LYS A 137 -14.31 -49.21 -44.55
C LYS A 137 -14.47 -49.17 -46.07
N GLU A 138 -14.21 -48.02 -46.69
CA GLU A 138 -14.21 -47.86 -48.16
C GLU A 138 -13.28 -48.88 -48.83
N TYR A 139 -12.03 -49.00 -48.37
CA TYR A 139 -11.08 -49.99 -48.91
C TYR A 139 -11.53 -51.45 -48.71
N LEU A 140 -12.30 -51.75 -47.66
CA LEU A 140 -12.82 -53.10 -47.45
C LEU A 140 -13.96 -53.40 -48.45
N GLU A 141 -14.84 -52.43 -48.68
CA GLU A 141 -15.93 -52.52 -49.66
C GLU A 141 -15.39 -52.67 -51.10
N ASP A 142 -14.30 -51.97 -51.42
CA ASP A 142 -13.60 -52.07 -52.72
C ASP A 142 -12.80 -53.38 -52.89
N GLY A 143 -12.80 -54.27 -51.89
CA GLY A 143 -12.05 -55.53 -51.92
C GLY A 143 -10.54 -55.37 -51.67
N GLU A 144 -10.07 -54.18 -51.30
CA GLU A 144 -8.67 -53.87 -51.02
C GLU A 144 -8.26 -54.20 -49.56
N GLY A 145 -8.53 -55.43 -49.11
CA GLY A 145 -8.38 -55.84 -47.71
C GLY A 145 -7.01 -55.55 -47.06
N LYS A 146 -5.90 -55.62 -47.80
CA LYS A 146 -4.55 -55.27 -47.28
C LYS A 146 -4.42 -53.77 -46.94
N LYS A 147 -4.99 -52.89 -47.77
CA LYS A 147 -5.01 -51.44 -47.53
C LYS A 147 -5.97 -51.10 -46.40
N ALA A 148 -7.17 -51.71 -46.40
CA ALA A 148 -8.15 -51.59 -45.33
C ALA A 148 -7.54 -51.97 -43.95
N ARG A 149 -6.84 -53.11 -43.86
CA ARG A 149 -6.14 -53.55 -42.63
C ARG A 149 -5.14 -52.53 -42.12
N THR A 150 -4.39 -51.90 -43.03
CA THR A 150 -3.38 -50.90 -42.67
C THR A 150 -4.02 -49.64 -42.12
N GLN A 151 -5.08 -49.15 -42.77
CA GLN A 151 -5.80 -47.96 -42.31
C GLN A 151 -6.52 -48.20 -40.98
N VAL A 152 -7.18 -49.34 -40.81
CA VAL A 152 -7.85 -49.68 -39.54
C VAL A 152 -6.87 -49.83 -38.38
N ARG A 153 -5.69 -50.44 -38.60
CA ARG A 153 -4.63 -50.46 -37.56
C ARG A 153 -4.17 -49.05 -37.19
N SER A 154 -4.09 -48.15 -38.17
CA SER A 154 -3.77 -46.73 -37.94
C SER A 154 -4.89 -46.04 -37.15
N ALA A 155 -6.16 -46.20 -37.54
CA ALA A 155 -7.31 -45.67 -36.82
C ALA A 155 -7.38 -46.17 -35.37
N LYS A 156 -7.20 -47.49 -35.16
CA LYS A 156 -7.18 -48.11 -33.83
C LYS A 156 -6.11 -47.49 -32.92
N ARG A 157 -4.88 -47.32 -33.44
CA ARG A 157 -3.79 -46.65 -32.69
C ARG A 157 -4.14 -45.19 -32.36
N LYS A 158 -4.78 -44.47 -33.28
CA LYS A 158 -5.22 -43.08 -33.05
C LYS A 158 -6.30 -43.02 -31.97
N PHE A 159 -7.34 -43.84 -32.05
CA PHE A 159 -8.40 -43.86 -31.04
C PHE A 159 -7.89 -44.31 -29.67
N ASP A 160 -6.99 -45.30 -29.59
CA ASP A 160 -6.37 -45.70 -28.33
C ASP A 160 -5.53 -44.56 -27.71
N SER A 161 -4.80 -43.80 -28.53
CA SER A 161 -4.08 -42.59 -28.08
C SER A 161 -5.03 -41.50 -27.61
N ILE A 162 -6.10 -41.23 -28.37
CA ILE A 162 -7.12 -40.24 -28.01
C ILE A 162 -7.81 -40.63 -26.71
N LEU A 163 -8.21 -41.90 -26.54
CA LEU A 163 -8.86 -42.39 -25.32
C LEU A 163 -8.00 -42.15 -24.08
N LYS A 164 -6.69 -42.43 -24.16
CA LYS A 164 -5.73 -42.18 -23.07
C LYS A 164 -5.56 -40.70 -22.76
N GLU A 165 -5.55 -39.83 -23.78
CA GLU A 165 -5.38 -38.39 -23.58
C GLU A 165 -6.69 -37.72 -23.11
N VAL A 166 -7.82 -38.07 -23.70
CA VAL A 166 -9.12 -37.47 -23.37
C VAL A 166 -9.57 -37.84 -21.96
N THR A 167 -9.31 -39.06 -21.48
CA THR A 167 -9.62 -39.44 -20.10
C THR A 167 -8.85 -38.58 -19.09
N LYS A 168 -7.57 -38.33 -19.36
CA LYS A 168 -6.75 -37.40 -18.56
C LYS A 168 -7.24 -35.96 -18.65
N VAL A 169 -7.64 -35.50 -19.83
CA VAL A 169 -8.21 -34.15 -20.00
C VAL A 169 -9.55 -34.05 -19.27
N ALA A 170 -10.41 -35.05 -19.34
CA ALA A 170 -11.71 -35.07 -18.67
C ALA A 170 -11.58 -34.98 -17.15
N GLU A 171 -10.60 -35.66 -16.54
CA GLU A 171 -10.28 -35.51 -15.12
C GLU A 171 -9.86 -34.07 -14.79
N GLN A 172 -8.97 -33.47 -15.60
CA GLN A 172 -8.55 -32.08 -15.40
C GLN A 172 -9.69 -31.08 -15.62
N MET A 173 -10.64 -31.40 -16.50
CA MET A 173 -11.82 -30.55 -16.76
C MET A 173 -12.82 -30.59 -15.60
N LYS A 174 -12.92 -31.69 -14.84
CA LYS A 174 -13.70 -31.72 -13.59
C LYS A 174 -13.12 -30.75 -12.55
N GLU A 175 -11.80 -30.72 -12.38
CA GLU A 175 -11.16 -29.75 -11.48
C GLU A 175 -11.44 -28.30 -11.91
N ILE A 176 -11.48 -28.05 -13.22
CA ILE A 176 -11.82 -26.73 -13.78
C ILE A 176 -13.27 -26.36 -13.49
N GLU A 177 -14.21 -27.30 -13.55
CA GLU A 177 -15.62 -27.06 -13.19
C GLU A 177 -15.77 -26.67 -11.71
N GLU A 178 -14.99 -27.30 -10.82
CA GLU A 178 -14.93 -26.90 -9.40
C GLU A 178 -14.36 -25.48 -9.22
N GLU A 179 -13.30 -25.13 -9.94
CA GLU A 179 -12.75 -23.77 -9.92
C GLU A 179 -13.71 -22.72 -10.51
N GLN A 180 -14.46 -23.07 -11.57
CA GLN A 180 -15.51 -22.20 -12.11
C GLN A 180 -16.60 -21.91 -11.07
N LYS A 181 -17.03 -22.95 -10.33
CA LYS A 181 -17.99 -22.78 -9.25
C LYS A 181 -17.43 -21.84 -8.17
N LYS A 182 -16.19 -22.07 -7.73
CA LYS A 182 -15.50 -21.19 -6.77
C LYS A 182 -15.40 -19.74 -7.26
N TYR A 183 -15.07 -19.53 -8.53
CA TYR A 183 -15.05 -18.21 -9.15
C TYR A 183 -16.44 -17.55 -9.06
N SER A 184 -17.51 -18.24 -9.47
CA SER A 184 -18.87 -17.70 -9.43
C SER A 184 -19.35 -17.33 -8.02
N GLU A 185 -19.02 -18.15 -7.01
CA GLU A 185 -19.31 -17.87 -5.61
C GLU A 185 -18.58 -16.60 -5.14
N LYS A 186 -17.28 -16.46 -5.48
CA LYS A 186 -16.50 -15.26 -5.16
C LYS A 186 -16.97 -14.03 -5.90
N LEU A 187 -17.36 -14.15 -7.17
CA LEU A 187 -17.88 -13.04 -7.96
C LEU A 187 -19.17 -12.50 -7.35
N ALA A 188 -20.07 -13.38 -6.89
CA ALA A 188 -21.28 -12.99 -6.20
C ALA A 188 -20.98 -12.28 -4.87
N ALA A 189 -20.02 -12.78 -4.09
CA ALA A 189 -19.57 -12.15 -2.86
C ALA A 189 -18.96 -10.75 -3.12
N ALA A 190 -18.09 -10.63 -4.12
CA ALA A 190 -17.46 -9.37 -4.52
C ALA A 190 -18.49 -8.33 -4.98
N LYS A 191 -19.46 -8.71 -5.81
CA LYS A 191 -20.57 -7.83 -6.20
C LYS A 191 -21.41 -7.38 -5.00
N THR A 192 -21.71 -8.29 -4.08
CA THR A 192 -22.47 -7.96 -2.86
C THR A 192 -21.71 -6.98 -1.97
N ALA A 193 -20.38 -7.09 -1.94
CA ALA A 193 -19.51 -6.19 -1.19
C ALA A 193 -19.25 -4.85 -1.89
N GLY A 194 -19.73 -4.65 -3.13
CA GLY A 194 -19.53 -3.42 -3.90
C GLY A 194 -18.14 -3.29 -4.53
N ALA A 195 -17.45 -4.41 -4.78
CA ALA A 195 -16.11 -4.43 -5.37
C ALA A 195 -16.07 -3.84 -6.79
N ASP A 196 -17.18 -3.88 -7.52
CA ASP A 196 -17.33 -3.28 -8.86
C ASP A 196 -17.10 -1.76 -8.86
N LYS A 197 -17.34 -1.09 -7.73
CA LYS A 197 -17.10 0.35 -7.57
C LYS A 197 -15.83 0.64 -6.78
N LEU A 198 -15.61 -0.12 -5.70
CA LEU A 198 -14.53 0.17 -4.75
C LEU A 198 -13.18 -0.38 -5.22
N ALA A 199 -13.17 -1.46 -5.99
CA ALA A 199 -11.97 -2.14 -6.50
C ALA A 199 -12.13 -2.50 -7.99
N SER A 200 -12.51 -1.50 -8.80
CA SER A 200 -12.91 -1.70 -10.20
C SER A 200 -11.81 -2.31 -11.07
N SER A 201 -10.55 -1.92 -10.86
CA SER A 201 -9.38 -2.45 -11.59
C SER A 201 -9.23 -3.97 -11.43
N GLU A 202 -9.26 -4.44 -10.19
CA GLU A 202 -9.14 -5.86 -9.83
C GLU A 202 -10.38 -6.63 -10.29
N PHE A 203 -11.56 -6.05 -10.13
CA PHE A 203 -12.82 -6.65 -10.56
C PHE A 203 -12.85 -6.87 -12.07
N GLU A 204 -12.47 -5.87 -12.87
CA GLU A 204 -12.34 -6.01 -14.33
C GLU A 204 -11.21 -6.97 -14.73
N GLY A 205 -10.11 -6.98 -13.97
CA GLY A 205 -9.02 -7.97 -14.13
C GLY A 205 -9.54 -9.39 -14.03
N ALA A 206 -10.37 -9.66 -13.03
CA ALA A 206 -11.00 -10.95 -12.83
C ALA A 206 -11.90 -11.37 -14.01
N GLU A 207 -12.72 -10.44 -14.52
CA GLU A 207 -13.59 -10.70 -15.68
C GLU A 207 -12.78 -11.04 -16.93
N ARG A 208 -11.72 -10.27 -17.24
CA ARG A 208 -10.83 -10.55 -18.39
C ARG A 208 -10.11 -11.88 -18.27
N SER A 209 -9.61 -12.22 -17.07
CA SER A 209 -8.95 -13.49 -16.80
C SER A 209 -9.91 -14.67 -16.95
N TYR A 210 -11.15 -14.53 -16.45
CA TYR A 210 -12.19 -15.55 -16.58
C TYR A 210 -12.60 -15.77 -18.04
N GLU A 211 -12.78 -14.71 -18.84
CA GLU A 211 -13.09 -14.81 -20.26
C GLU A 211 -12.00 -15.59 -21.02
N LYS A 212 -10.72 -15.28 -20.75
CA LYS A 212 -9.58 -16.04 -21.30
C LYS A 212 -9.60 -17.50 -20.87
N ALA A 213 -9.93 -17.79 -19.61
CA ALA A 213 -10.04 -19.15 -19.12
C ALA A 213 -11.12 -19.94 -19.88
N MET A 214 -12.30 -19.35 -20.07
CA MET A 214 -13.41 -19.99 -20.79
C MET A 214 -13.08 -20.27 -22.26
N LYS A 215 -12.26 -19.42 -22.90
CA LYS A 215 -11.72 -19.72 -24.23
C LYS A 215 -10.84 -20.98 -24.22
N TYR A 216 -9.95 -21.13 -23.24
CA TYR A 216 -9.12 -22.32 -23.11
C TYR A 216 -9.92 -23.58 -22.74
N VAL A 217 -11.00 -23.45 -21.98
CA VAL A 217 -11.94 -24.53 -21.70
C VAL A 217 -12.56 -25.05 -23.00
N LYS A 218 -13.01 -24.13 -23.86
CA LYS A 218 -13.57 -24.47 -25.19
C LYS A 218 -12.54 -25.13 -26.10
N ASP A 219 -11.27 -24.72 -26.01
CA ASP A 219 -10.16 -25.29 -26.78
C ASP A 219 -9.62 -26.62 -26.21
N GLY A 220 -10.18 -27.15 -25.10
CA GLY A 220 -9.67 -28.36 -24.43
C GLY A 220 -8.32 -28.18 -23.73
N LYS A 221 -7.83 -26.94 -23.57
CA LYS A 221 -6.51 -26.63 -23.01
C LYS A 221 -6.57 -26.49 -21.48
N ALA A 222 -6.79 -27.62 -20.80
CA ALA A 222 -7.06 -27.67 -19.36
C ALA A 222 -6.01 -26.93 -18.49
N LYS A 223 -4.71 -27.14 -18.72
CA LYS A 223 -3.65 -26.45 -17.96
C LYS A 223 -3.74 -24.92 -18.05
N SER A 224 -4.02 -24.39 -19.24
CA SER A 224 -4.15 -22.95 -19.46
C SER A 224 -5.45 -22.42 -18.86
N ALA A 225 -6.56 -23.15 -19.00
CA ALA A 225 -7.83 -22.79 -18.37
C ALA A 225 -7.69 -22.67 -16.84
N LYS A 226 -7.12 -23.68 -16.19
CA LYS A 226 -6.84 -23.69 -14.75
C LYS A 226 -5.98 -22.50 -14.31
N LYS A 227 -4.91 -22.21 -15.06
CA LYS A 227 -4.04 -21.06 -14.78
C LYS A 227 -4.81 -19.73 -14.76
N TYR A 228 -5.64 -19.49 -15.77
CA TYR A 228 -6.41 -18.24 -15.89
C TYR A 228 -7.61 -18.17 -14.94
N LEU A 229 -8.23 -19.29 -14.56
CA LEU A 229 -9.19 -19.34 -13.45
C LEU A 229 -8.52 -18.98 -12.13
N GLY A 230 -7.33 -19.50 -11.87
CA GLY A 230 -6.52 -19.12 -10.71
C GLY A 230 -6.24 -17.60 -10.67
N TYR A 231 -5.92 -16.99 -11.81
CA TYR A 231 -5.78 -15.52 -11.90
C TYR A 231 -7.09 -14.79 -11.62
N ALA A 232 -8.19 -15.22 -12.22
CA ALA A 232 -9.50 -14.60 -12.00
C ALA A 232 -9.95 -14.68 -10.53
N ILE A 233 -9.72 -15.82 -9.88
CA ILE A 233 -10.00 -15.99 -8.45
C ILE A 233 -9.08 -15.10 -7.60
N GLY A 234 -7.79 -15.06 -7.93
CA GLY A 234 -6.81 -14.22 -7.22
C GLY A 234 -7.08 -12.72 -7.36
N ASP A 235 -7.58 -12.28 -8.53
CA ASP A 235 -8.05 -10.91 -8.75
C ASP A 235 -9.27 -10.59 -7.87
N LEU A 236 -10.25 -11.49 -7.76
CA LEU A 236 -11.39 -11.32 -6.86
C LEU A 236 -11.00 -11.31 -5.37
N ASP A 237 -9.98 -12.09 -4.99
CA ASP A 237 -9.44 -12.07 -3.64
C ASP A 237 -8.83 -10.72 -3.29
N ARG A 238 -8.01 -10.16 -4.20
CA ARG A 238 -7.47 -8.79 -4.06
C ARG A 238 -8.57 -7.74 -4.04
N ALA A 239 -9.59 -7.88 -4.89
CA ALA A 239 -10.72 -6.94 -4.90
C ALA A 239 -11.46 -6.93 -3.54
N MET A 240 -11.62 -8.09 -2.90
CA MET A 240 -12.22 -8.19 -1.57
C MET A 240 -11.33 -7.62 -0.46
N GLU A 241 -10.01 -7.80 -0.55
CA GLU A 241 -9.04 -7.16 0.36
C GLU A 241 -9.13 -5.64 0.26
N GLU A 242 -9.18 -5.10 -0.96
CA GLU A 242 -9.30 -3.67 -1.24
C GLU A 242 -10.64 -3.09 -0.75
N VAL A 243 -11.75 -3.81 -0.95
CA VAL A 243 -13.05 -3.44 -0.34
C VAL A 243 -12.94 -3.41 1.20
N GLY A 244 -12.23 -4.37 1.79
CA GLY A 244 -11.97 -4.39 3.23
C GLY A 244 -11.20 -3.16 3.70
N ARG A 245 -10.15 -2.77 2.96
CA ARG A 245 -9.35 -1.57 3.22
C ARG A 245 -10.19 -0.29 3.11
N LYS A 246 -10.91 -0.12 1.99
CA LYS A 246 -11.79 1.03 1.77
C LYS A 246 -12.91 1.14 2.79
N SER A 247 -13.43 0.02 3.30
CA SER A 247 -14.42 0.01 4.38
C SER A 247 -13.84 0.59 5.69
N GLN A 248 -12.58 0.31 6.00
CA GLN A 248 -11.89 0.90 7.16
C GLN A 248 -11.65 2.39 6.97
N GLU A 249 -11.18 2.80 5.78
CA GLU A 249 -11.00 4.21 5.42
C GLU A 249 -12.31 5.00 5.48
N LYS A 250 -13.40 4.40 4.99
CA LYS A 250 -14.74 4.97 5.12
C LYS A 250 -15.12 5.22 6.58
N GLY A 251 -14.80 4.30 7.48
CA GLY A 251 -15.02 4.49 8.92
C GLY A 251 -14.27 5.71 9.48
N LYS A 252 -13.04 5.94 9.02
CA LYS A 252 -12.27 7.15 9.38
C LYS A 252 -12.90 8.41 8.79
N ALA A 253 -13.28 8.37 7.51
CA ALA A 253 -13.94 9.49 6.84
C ALA A 253 -15.26 9.86 7.51
N ASP A 254 -16.06 8.87 7.92
CA ASP A 254 -17.32 9.05 8.66
C ASP A 254 -17.07 9.74 10.01
N GLN A 255 -16.01 9.34 10.72
CA GLN A 255 -15.63 9.94 11.99
C GLN A 255 -15.17 11.40 11.82
N GLU A 256 -14.28 11.67 10.87
CA GLU A 256 -13.81 13.04 10.59
C GLU A 256 -14.95 13.94 10.11
N LYS A 257 -15.87 13.41 9.29
CA LYS A 257 -17.06 14.13 8.85
C LYS A 257 -17.95 14.50 10.03
N ALA A 258 -18.20 13.57 10.96
CA ALA A 258 -19.01 13.86 12.15
C ALA A 258 -18.37 14.94 13.05
N LEU A 259 -17.04 14.90 13.23
CA LEU A 259 -16.31 15.92 13.99
C LEU A 259 -16.31 17.29 13.27
N MET A 260 -16.16 17.28 11.95
CA MET A 260 -16.28 18.47 11.10
C MET A 260 -17.67 19.10 11.25
N ASP A 261 -18.74 18.31 11.13
CA ASP A 261 -20.13 18.76 11.28
C ASP A 261 -20.38 19.38 12.67
N GLU A 262 -19.79 18.80 13.73
CA GLU A 262 -19.84 19.37 15.08
C GLU A 262 -19.17 20.75 15.15
N LYS A 263 -17.96 20.89 14.59
CA LYS A 263 -17.23 22.18 14.60
C LYS A 263 -17.88 23.24 13.72
N LYS A 264 -18.38 22.85 12.55
CA LYS A 264 -19.19 23.70 11.67
C LYS A 264 -20.38 24.29 12.42
N LYS A 265 -21.12 23.44 13.15
CA LYS A 265 -22.26 23.88 13.95
C LYS A 265 -21.83 24.89 15.03
N LEU A 266 -20.75 24.62 15.77
CA LEU A 266 -20.24 25.55 16.80
C LEU A 266 -19.78 26.88 16.20
N ALA A 267 -19.13 26.88 15.04
CA ALA A 267 -18.69 28.09 14.34
C ALA A 267 -19.89 28.95 13.92
N ILE A 268 -20.92 28.34 13.35
CA ILE A 268 -22.18 29.01 13.00
C ILE A 268 -22.86 29.59 14.25
N GLU A 269 -22.95 28.83 15.35
CA GLU A 269 -23.53 29.29 16.61
C GLU A 269 -22.77 30.49 17.23
N ALA A 270 -21.46 30.62 16.98
CA ALA A 270 -20.66 31.77 17.39
C ALA A 270 -20.78 33.00 16.45
N GLY A 271 -21.52 32.87 15.35
CA GLY A 271 -21.71 33.91 14.34
C GLY A 271 -20.54 34.04 13.36
N ALA A 272 -19.78 32.96 13.12
CA ALA A 272 -18.66 32.97 12.17
C ALA A 272 -19.08 33.31 10.73
N GLU A 273 -20.34 33.07 10.36
CA GLU A 273 -20.88 33.41 9.03
C GLU A 273 -20.81 34.92 8.73
N GLU A 274 -20.87 35.78 9.75
CA GLU A 274 -20.73 37.24 9.58
C GLU A 274 -19.35 37.74 10.02
N LYS A 275 -18.78 37.14 11.08
CA LYS A 275 -17.55 37.61 11.74
C LYS A 275 -16.25 37.03 11.17
N ALA A 276 -16.32 35.91 10.45
CA ALA A 276 -15.17 35.14 9.97
C ALA A 276 -15.45 34.53 8.57
N LEU A 277 -16.07 35.33 7.69
CA LEU A 277 -16.57 34.87 6.39
C LEU A 277 -15.50 34.18 5.53
N ARG A 278 -14.28 34.72 5.49
CA ARG A 278 -13.16 34.14 4.71
C ARG A 278 -12.77 32.74 5.21
N ASP A 279 -12.75 32.55 6.53
CA ASP A 279 -12.38 31.26 7.14
C ASP A 279 -13.49 30.23 6.93
N MET A 280 -14.76 30.68 6.97
CA MET A 280 -15.93 29.85 6.64
C MET A 280 -15.93 29.41 5.17
N GLU A 281 -15.63 30.31 4.23
CA GLU A 281 -15.57 29.97 2.80
C GLU A 281 -14.48 28.93 2.51
N TYR A 282 -13.30 29.06 3.12
CA TYR A 282 -12.24 28.07 3.02
C TYR A 282 -12.68 26.70 3.57
N ALA A 283 -13.29 26.67 4.76
CA ALA A 283 -13.76 25.43 5.37
C ALA A 283 -14.85 24.72 4.55
N LEU A 284 -15.77 25.49 3.96
CA LEU A 284 -16.85 24.98 3.11
C LEU A 284 -16.32 24.40 1.78
N ASP A 285 -15.27 24.99 1.20
CA ASP A 285 -14.66 24.44 -0.02
C ASP A 285 -13.97 23.10 0.27
N ARG A 286 -13.29 22.97 1.41
CA ARG A 286 -12.70 21.70 1.86
C ARG A 286 -13.78 20.65 2.17
N GLU A 287 -14.90 21.04 2.79
CA GLU A 287 -16.04 20.14 2.99
C GLU A 287 -16.60 19.63 1.66
N ARG A 288 -16.70 20.51 0.65
CA ARG A 288 -17.14 20.15 -0.69
C ARG A 288 -16.19 19.13 -1.33
N MET A 289 -14.87 19.34 -1.24
CA MET A 289 -13.87 18.37 -1.73
C MET A 289 -14.02 17.02 -1.01
N GLY A 290 -14.19 17.03 0.32
CA GLY A 290 -14.38 15.81 1.10
C GLY A 290 -15.64 15.04 0.70
N ASN A 291 -16.74 15.74 0.45
CA ASN A 291 -17.97 15.13 -0.06
C ASN A 291 -17.79 14.53 -1.45
N GLN A 292 -17.07 15.21 -2.36
CA GLN A 292 -16.79 14.69 -3.71
C GLN A 292 -15.95 13.40 -3.66
N SER A 293 -14.86 13.40 -2.87
CA SER A 293 -14.03 12.20 -2.67
C SER A 293 -14.81 11.06 -2.03
N TYR A 294 -15.69 11.38 -1.07
CA TYR A 294 -16.53 10.37 -0.40
C TYR A 294 -17.51 9.70 -1.36
N GLU A 295 -18.11 10.47 -2.29
CA GLU A 295 -19.07 9.95 -3.28
C GLU A 295 -18.43 8.98 -4.28
N ILE A 296 -17.17 9.23 -4.67
CA ILE A 296 -16.42 8.37 -5.60
C ILE A 296 -15.72 7.19 -4.90
N GLY A 297 -15.82 7.09 -3.57
CA GLY A 297 -15.22 6.01 -2.78
C GLY A 297 -13.72 6.16 -2.55
N ASP A 298 -13.19 7.38 -2.67
CA ASP A 298 -11.85 7.76 -2.22
C ASP A 298 -11.96 8.28 -0.78
N PHE A 299 -12.11 7.33 0.14
CA PHE A 299 -12.40 7.66 1.53
C PHE A 299 -11.20 8.24 2.28
N ASP A 300 -9.98 7.96 1.84
CA ASP A 300 -8.78 8.55 2.44
C ASP A 300 -8.71 10.06 2.13
N SER A 301 -8.83 10.45 0.86
CA SER A 301 -8.92 11.86 0.47
C SER A 301 -10.13 12.56 1.09
N ALA A 302 -11.25 11.84 1.24
CA ALA A 302 -12.42 12.36 1.93
C ALA A 302 -12.13 12.67 3.40
N ALA A 303 -11.50 11.75 4.12
CA ALA A 303 -11.13 11.93 5.52
C ALA A 303 -10.18 13.11 5.70
N ARG A 304 -9.17 13.25 4.83
CA ARG A 304 -8.24 14.41 4.81
C ARG A 304 -8.98 15.72 4.62
N SER A 305 -9.82 15.79 3.58
CA SER A 305 -10.57 17.01 3.27
C SER A 305 -11.57 17.39 4.38
N PHE A 306 -12.20 16.40 5.03
CA PHE A 306 -13.05 16.66 6.20
C PHE A 306 -12.24 17.13 7.41
N ARG A 307 -11.03 16.62 7.61
CA ARG A 307 -10.12 17.09 8.66
C ARG A 307 -9.67 18.54 8.41
N ASP A 308 -9.33 18.88 7.18
CA ASP A 308 -8.96 20.26 6.81
C ASP A 308 -10.14 21.22 6.98
N ALA A 309 -11.34 20.79 6.53
CA ALA A 309 -12.58 21.54 6.75
C ALA A 309 -12.86 21.75 8.24
N LYS A 310 -12.68 20.71 9.07
CA LYS A 310 -12.80 20.79 10.53
C LYS A 310 -11.82 21.83 11.11
N THR A 311 -10.56 21.83 10.70
CA THR A 311 -9.55 22.82 11.12
C THR A 311 -9.97 24.24 10.71
N GLY A 312 -10.45 24.41 9.47
CA GLY A 312 -10.99 25.69 8.99
C GLY A 312 -12.17 26.18 9.84
N PHE A 313 -13.12 25.30 10.19
CA PHE A 313 -14.23 25.66 11.08
C PHE A 313 -13.79 25.99 12.51
N VAL A 314 -12.72 25.37 13.02
CA VAL A 314 -12.12 25.75 14.31
C VAL A 314 -11.52 27.15 14.23
N GLY A 315 -10.76 27.47 13.18
CA GLY A 315 -10.24 28.82 12.95
C GLY A 315 -11.36 29.86 12.86
N ALA A 316 -12.41 29.58 12.09
CA ALA A 316 -13.58 30.45 11.97
C ALA A 316 -14.29 30.68 13.32
N LEU A 317 -14.43 29.63 14.14
CA LEU A 317 -14.97 29.71 15.51
C LEU A 317 -14.13 30.61 16.41
N GLU A 318 -12.80 30.50 16.34
CA GLU A 318 -11.88 31.31 17.15
C GLU A 318 -11.90 32.78 16.73
N THR A 319 -11.84 33.07 15.42
CA THR A 319 -12.00 34.42 14.86
C THR A 319 -13.32 35.05 15.30
N ALA A 320 -14.43 34.31 15.21
CA ALA A 320 -15.75 34.80 15.65
C ALA A 320 -15.79 35.16 17.14
N LYS A 321 -15.15 34.35 18.00
CA LYS A 321 -15.03 34.61 19.45
C LYS A 321 -14.13 35.81 19.75
N ARG A 322 -13.00 35.97 19.04
CA ARG A 322 -12.09 37.11 19.21
C ARG A 322 -12.74 38.43 18.84
N THR A 323 -13.50 38.46 17.74
CA THR A 323 -14.25 39.65 17.30
C THR A 323 -15.29 40.07 18.34
N GLU A 324 -15.90 39.11 19.04
CA GLU A 324 -16.83 39.38 20.15
C GLU A 324 -16.12 39.92 21.41
N LEU A 325 -14.95 39.40 21.75
CA LEU A 325 -14.12 39.90 22.85
C LEU A 325 -13.58 41.32 22.57
N ALA A 326 -13.15 41.60 21.34
CA ALA A 326 -12.69 42.92 20.92
C ALA A 326 -13.81 43.97 20.93
N ALA A 327 -15.03 43.58 20.55
CA ALA A 327 -16.22 44.42 20.64
C ALA A 327 -16.62 44.72 22.10
N ASN A 328 -16.38 43.80 23.03
CA ASN A 328 -16.64 43.99 24.46
C ASN A 328 -15.57 44.86 25.16
N ASN A 329 -14.32 44.84 24.71
CA ASN A 329 -13.22 45.62 25.31
C ASN A 329 -13.12 47.07 24.83
N THR A 330 -13.76 47.44 23.71
CA THR A 330 -13.80 48.83 23.23
C THR A 330 -14.87 49.69 23.94
N GLY A 331 -15.56 49.14 24.95
CA GLY A 331 -16.65 49.78 25.69
C GLY A 331 -16.25 50.62 26.93
N ASN A 332 -14.99 50.66 27.36
CA ASN A 332 -14.60 51.42 28.56
C ASN A 332 -13.30 52.21 28.39
N ASN A 333 -13.44 53.48 27.98
CA ASN A 333 -12.38 54.48 28.12
C ASN A 333 -12.57 55.24 29.44
N SER A 334 -11.56 55.24 30.33
CA SER A 334 -11.00 56.43 31.00
C SER A 334 -10.09 56.09 32.20
N ALA A 335 -8.98 56.84 32.29
CA ALA A 335 -8.17 57.17 33.48
C ALA A 335 -6.91 56.32 33.81
N ALA A 336 -5.76 56.87 33.39
CA ALA A 336 -4.63 57.31 34.23
C ALA A 336 -4.23 56.50 35.48
N GLY A 337 -2.97 56.05 35.47
CA GLY A 337 -2.10 56.15 36.65
C GLY A 337 -1.71 54.85 37.36
N ASP A 338 -0.40 54.63 37.36
CA ASP A 338 0.42 54.14 38.48
C ASP A 338 0.87 52.67 38.53
N TYR A 339 2.16 52.55 38.87
CA TYR A 339 2.93 51.34 39.05
C TYR A 339 2.56 50.62 40.37
N THR A 340 2.91 49.33 40.41
CA THR A 340 3.11 48.42 41.57
C THR A 340 1.98 47.48 41.97
N GLY A 341 2.30 46.17 42.00
CA GLY A 341 1.90 45.29 43.10
C GLY A 341 0.94 44.11 42.85
N ASN A 342 1.45 43.03 42.24
CA ASN A 342 1.30 41.61 42.64
C ASN A 342 -0.08 41.02 43.08
N SER A 343 -0.67 40.18 42.22
CA SER A 343 -1.33 38.87 42.49
C SER A 343 -1.77 38.32 41.11
N GLY A 344 -1.48 37.09 40.67
CA GLY A 344 -1.50 35.81 41.35
C GLY A 344 -2.78 35.05 40.96
N GLY A 345 -2.71 34.12 39.99
CA GLY A 345 -3.83 33.22 39.65
C GLY A 345 -3.81 32.81 38.18
N GLY A 346 -3.52 31.53 37.91
CA GLY A 346 -3.28 31.02 36.56
C GLY A 346 -4.51 30.59 35.77
N SER A 347 -4.26 30.39 34.49
CA SER A 347 -4.87 29.38 33.63
C SER A 347 -3.84 29.04 32.56
N ASP A 348 -3.40 27.78 32.54
CA ASP A 348 -2.66 27.15 31.45
C ASP A 348 -3.52 27.23 30.17
N GLU A 349 -3.44 28.33 29.46
CA GLU A 349 -3.76 28.37 28.04
C GLU A 349 -2.45 28.10 27.29
N VAL A 350 -2.39 26.89 26.72
CA VAL A 350 -1.37 26.51 25.74
C VAL A 350 -1.40 27.56 24.62
N PRO A 351 -0.31 28.29 24.35
CA PRO A 351 -0.29 29.32 23.31
C PRO A 351 -0.62 28.70 21.95
N GLY A 352 -1.54 29.33 21.22
CA GLY A 352 -1.86 28.97 19.84
C GLY A 352 -0.67 29.20 18.91
N LEU A 353 -0.64 28.46 17.80
CA LEU A 353 0.43 28.44 16.79
C LEU A 353 0.81 29.82 16.20
N ASP A 354 -0.03 30.84 16.37
CA ASP A 354 0.18 32.19 15.83
C ASP A 354 0.79 33.22 16.80
N ASP A 355 0.93 32.91 18.10
CA ASP A 355 1.36 33.89 19.12
C ASP A 355 2.86 33.86 19.46
N ILE A 356 3.70 33.28 18.60
CA ILE A 356 5.15 33.33 18.80
C ILE A 356 5.76 34.37 17.89
N GLU A 357 5.77 35.61 18.40
CA GLU A 357 6.56 36.73 17.88
C GLU A 357 8.01 36.29 17.67
N ILE A 358 8.42 36.20 16.40
CA ILE A 358 9.82 36.45 16.03
C ILE A 358 9.99 37.96 16.26
N PRO A 359 10.92 38.41 17.12
CA PRO A 359 11.20 39.83 17.27
C PRO A 359 11.46 40.42 15.88
N ASP A 360 10.76 41.49 15.54
CA ASP A 360 11.02 42.28 14.34
C ASP A 360 12.41 42.93 14.52
N ILE A 361 13.46 42.25 14.07
CA ILE A 361 14.81 42.80 14.02
C ILE A 361 14.91 43.49 12.66
N GLY A 362 14.88 44.83 12.69
CA GLY A 362 14.65 45.67 11.52
C GLY A 362 15.41 45.28 10.24
N VAL A 363 14.65 45.32 9.15
CA VAL A 363 14.97 45.66 7.75
C VAL A 363 16.44 45.50 7.34
N ASN A 364 16.74 44.44 6.58
CA ASN A 364 17.80 44.49 5.57
C ASN A 364 17.20 45.11 4.30
N ASP A 365 17.70 46.28 3.92
CA ASP A 365 17.36 47.01 2.69
C ASP A 365 18.02 46.36 1.45
N GLY A 366 17.89 45.03 1.30
CA GLY A 366 18.46 44.23 0.21
C GLY A 366 17.43 43.94 -0.88
N SER A 367 17.62 44.52 -2.07
CA SER A 367 16.64 44.54 -3.16
C SER A 367 16.66 43.30 -4.05
N THR A 368 16.25 42.14 -3.54
CA THR A 368 16.04 40.95 -4.38
C THR A 368 14.68 40.33 -4.05
N ASP A 369 13.75 40.37 -5.02
CA ASP A 369 12.40 39.82 -4.83
C ASP A 369 12.43 38.29 -4.86
N LEU A 370 12.80 37.68 -3.73
CA LEU A 370 12.81 36.23 -3.54
C LEU A 370 11.39 35.62 -3.50
N SER A 371 10.35 36.45 -3.43
CA SER A 371 8.97 36.01 -3.14
C SER A 371 8.34 35.17 -4.24
N SER A 372 8.76 35.34 -5.50
CA SER A 372 8.21 34.60 -6.63
C SER A 372 8.90 33.25 -6.88
N GLY A 373 10.09 33.02 -6.32
CA GLY A 373 10.92 31.85 -6.64
C GLY A 373 11.25 30.96 -5.45
N LEU A 374 11.54 31.54 -4.28
CA LEU A 374 12.07 30.81 -3.13
C LEU A 374 11.12 29.71 -2.61
N PRO A 375 9.79 29.95 -2.47
CA PRO A 375 8.86 28.89 -2.10
C PRO A 375 8.82 27.72 -3.10
N GLY A 376 9.09 27.99 -4.38
CA GLY A 376 9.08 26.97 -5.44
C GLY A 376 10.27 26.01 -5.42
N LEU A 377 11.29 26.26 -4.58
CA LEU A 377 12.41 25.34 -4.38
C LEU A 377 12.05 24.13 -3.50
N PHE A 378 10.90 24.16 -2.84
CA PHE A 378 10.51 23.16 -1.84
C PHE A 378 9.27 22.40 -2.27
N SER A 379 9.28 21.11 -1.96
CA SER A 379 8.20 20.17 -2.24
C SER A 379 7.13 20.22 -1.15
N GLY A 380 7.52 20.61 0.07
CA GLY A 380 6.61 20.90 1.18
C GLY A 380 5.89 22.25 1.06
N VAL A 381 5.04 22.55 2.04
CA VAL A 381 4.43 23.88 2.18
C VAL A 381 5.51 24.87 2.61
N ALA A 382 5.86 25.77 1.69
CA ALA A 382 6.81 26.84 1.93
C ALA A 382 6.13 28.21 1.88
N GLU A 383 6.30 29.00 2.92
CA GLU A 383 5.77 30.37 3.00
C GLU A 383 6.91 31.36 3.25
N TYR A 384 7.17 32.22 2.26
CA TYR A 384 8.15 33.28 2.39
C TYR A 384 7.48 34.63 2.66
N ASN A 385 7.90 35.30 3.72
CA ASN A 385 7.49 36.66 4.05
C ASN A 385 8.61 37.65 3.70
N SER A 386 8.45 38.29 2.54
CA SER A 386 9.43 39.26 2.03
C SER A 386 9.62 40.49 2.93
N SER A 387 8.60 40.88 3.71
CA SER A 387 8.74 42.01 4.64
C SER A 387 9.63 41.72 5.85
N LYS A 388 9.81 40.43 6.17
CA LYS A 388 10.59 39.97 7.34
C LYS A 388 11.82 39.14 6.95
N GLY A 389 12.03 38.88 5.65
CA GLY A 389 13.06 37.95 5.18
C GLY A 389 12.90 36.53 5.72
N SER A 390 11.70 36.14 6.17
CA SER A 390 11.49 34.88 6.90
C SER A 390 10.84 33.81 6.03
N LEU A 391 11.36 32.58 6.10
CA LEU A 391 10.80 31.39 5.45
C LEU A 391 10.25 30.44 6.51
N SER A 392 9.06 29.91 6.26
CA SER A 392 8.45 28.82 7.02
C SER A 392 8.30 27.60 6.13
N LEU A 393 8.78 26.45 6.60
CA LEU A 393 8.74 25.17 5.91
C LEU A 393 8.00 24.16 6.78
N ASN A 394 7.01 23.51 6.16
CA ASN A 394 6.23 22.45 6.77
C ASN A 394 5.99 21.35 5.72
N TRP A 395 5.91 20.10 6.15
CA TRP A 395 5.75 18.95 5.26
C TRP A 395 4.53 18.15 5.65
N SER A 396 3.72 17.82 4.65
CA SER A 396 2.48 17.07 4.83
C SER A 396 2.68 15.56 4.64
N ALA A 397 3.84 15.14 4.13
CA ALA A 397 4.24 13.76 3.96
C ALA A 397 5.77 13.60 4.01
N GLY A 398 6.24 12.41 4.40
CA GLY A 398 7.68 12.13 4.48
C GLY A 398 8.36 12.18 3.11
N THR A 399 7.63 11.86 2.04
CA THR A 399 8.13 11.91 0.66
C THR A 399 8.43 13.32 0.15
N GLU A 400 7.70 14.34 0.61
CA GLU A 400 7.99 15.76 0.32
C GLU A 400 9.27 16.17 1.06
N LEU A 401 9.34 15.84 2.35
CA LEU A 401 10.52 16.08 3.17
C LEU A 401 11.77 15.42 2.57
N GLN A 402 11.65 14.22 2.00
CA GLN A 402 12.77 13.53 1.37
C GLN A 402 13.38 14.33 0.21
N GLN A 403 12.54 15.00 -0.59
CA GLN A 403 12.99 15.82 -1.73
C GLN A 403 13.68 17.10 -1.25
N ASP A 404 13.26 17.62 -0.10
CA ASP A 404 13.76 18.86 0.48
C ASP A 404 14.93 18.64 1.47
N MET A 405 15.40 17.40 1.62
CA MET A 405 16.49 17.06 2.54
C MET A 405 17.73 16.50 1.83
N ASN A 406 18.89 17.00 2.26
CA ASN A 406 20.21 16.54 1.86
C ASN A 406 20.78 15.55 2.89
N ARG A 407 21.16 14.37 2.42
CA ARG A 407 21.89 13.39 3.23
C ARG A 407 23.38 13.73 3.29
N ILE A 408 23.88 13.99 4.49
CA ILE A 408 25.31 14.21 4.74
C ILE A 408 26.02 12.89 5.09
N LEU A 409 25.41 12.07 5.95
CA LEU A 409 25.97 10.79 6.39
C LEU A 409 24.86 9.78 6.71
N GLY A 410 25.18 8.49 6.62
CA GLY A 410 24.27 7.39 6.93
C GLY A 410 23.83 6.61 5.69
N ASP A 411 23.36 5.40 5.90
CA ASP A 411 22.86 4.54 4.83
C ASP A 411 21.41 4.95 4.49
N PRO A 412 21.04 5.15 3.21
CA PRO A 412 19.65 5.44 2.82
C PRO A 412 18.66 4.36 3.25
N SER A 413 19.06 3.09 3.36
CA SER A 413 18.19 2.01 3.85
C SER A 413 17.80 2.14 5.33
N HIS A 414 18.45 3.07 6.03
CA HIS A 414 18.29 3.34 7.45
C HIS A 414 17.53 4.63 7.76
N ALA A 415 17.13 5.38 6.74
CA ALA A 415 16.23 6.52 6.86
C ALA A 415 15.05 6.30 5.90
N ILE A 416 13.88 5.98 6.44
CA ILE A 416 12.68 5.75 5.64
C ILE A 416 11.82 7.00 5.70
N PHE A 417 11.52 7.53 4.52
CA PHE A 417 10.62 8.67 4.32
C PHE A 417 9.32 8.12 3.75
N GLU A 418 8.30 7.99 4.60
CA GLU A 418 7.03 7.41 4.19
C GLU A 418 5.94 8.48 4.17
N GLY A 419 5.06 8.37 3.18
CA GLY A 419 3.73 8.99 3.26
C GLY A 419 2.86 8.24 4.26
N ASP A 420 1.62 8.69 4.40
CA ASP A 420 0.60 8.25 5.40
C ASP A 420 0.33 6.72 5.48
N GLU A 421 0.91 5.89 4.60
CA GLU A 421 0.69 4.45 4.50
C GLU A 421 1.77 3.56 5.20
N GLY A 422 2.81 4.15 5.80
CA GLY A 422 4.08 3.45 6.04
C GLY A 422 4.33 2.71 7.37
N VAL A 423 3.65 2.98 8.48
CA VAL A 423 4.01 2.34 9.78
C VAL A 423 2.81 1.76 10.54
N GLY A 424 2.79 0.43 10.61
CA GLY A 424 2.14 -0.39 11.64
C GLY A 424 0.90 0.20 12.33
N SER A 425 -0.28 -0.12 11.80
CA SER A 425 -1.60 -0.08 12.46
C SER A 425 -1.62 0.54 13.87
N GLY A 426 -1.75 1.88 13.95
CA GLY A 426 -2.15 2.56 15.19
C GLY A 426 -1.32 3.74 15.67
N GLN A 427 -0.56 4.44 14.83
CA GLN A 427 0.07 5.71 15.21
C GLN A 427 -0.34 6.81 14.23
N ASP A 428 -1.15 7.75 14.70
CA ASP A 428 -1.52 8.96 13.99
C ASP A 428 -0.27 9.87 13.89
N GLY A 429 0.16 10.18 12.66
CA GLY A 429 1.21 11.15 12.39
C GLY A 429 1.20 11.49 10.90
N ASN A 430 1.23 12.78 10.56
CA ASN A 430 1.09 13.27 9.19
C ASN A 430 2.35 13.01 8.33
N TYR A 431 3.47 12.56 8.91
CA TYR A 431 4.61 12.06 8.14
C TYR A 431 5.44 11.06 8.95
N VAL A 432 6.31 10.32 8.27
CA VAL A 432 7.28 9.42 8.92
C VAL A 432 8.66 9.62 8.30
N MET A 433 9.58 10.22 9.08
CA MET A 433 11.01 9.96 8.93
C MET A 433 11.40 8.95 10.01
N ALA A 434 11.75 7.73 9.61
CA ALA A 434 12.20 6.67 10.51
C ALA A 434 13.70 6.44 10.37
N GLY A 435 14.47 6.84 11.38
CA GLY A 435 15.89 6.49 11.49
C GLY A 435 16.08 5.12 12.16
N ASN A 436 16.92 4.24 11.63
CA ASN A 436 17.39 3.03 12.29
C ASN A 436 18.91 3.02 12.22
N THR A 437 19.64 2.79 13.32
CA THR A 437 21.12 2.88 13.36
C THR A 437 21.65 4.33 13.48
N SER A 438 22.18 4.96 12.44
CA SER A 438 22.76 6.31 12.46
C SER A 438 22.54 7.08 11.17
N GLY A 439 22.49 8.41 11.26
CA GLY A 439 22.30 9.27 10.10
C GLY A 439 22.53 10.74 10.42
N TYR A 440 22.79 11.51 9.38
CA TYR A 440 22.91 12.96 9.42
C TYR A 440 22.28 13.56 8.17
N TRP A 441 21.21 14.31 8.35
CA TRP A 441 20.41 14.90 7.28
C TRP A 441 20.15 16.36 7.58
N LEU A 442 20.17 17.19 6.54
CA LEU A 442 19.93 18.63 6.60
C LEU A 442 18.77 18.97 5.66
N VAL A 443 17.91 19.90 6.07
CA VAL A 443 16.95 20.53 5.16
C VAL A 443 17.73 21.40 4.19
N ASN A 444 17.36 21.39 2.91
CA ASN A 444 18.00 22.20 1.86
C ASN A 444 17.55 23.68 1.96
N SER A 445 17.72 24.28 3.14
CA SER A 445 17.45 25.68 3.42
C SER A 445 18.43 26.21 4.45
N SER A 446 19.16 27.27 4.07
CA SER A 446 20.10 27.97 4.95
C SER A 446 19.41 29.15 5.61
N PHE A 447 19.67 29.33 6.90
CA PHE A 447 19.15 30.42 7.71
C PHE A 447 20.29 31.24 8.29
N GLU A 448 20.07 32.54 8.52
CA GLU A 448 21.03 33.45 9.16
C GLU A 448 20.41 34.14 10.37
N ASP A 449 21.14 34.18 11.49
CA ASP A 449 20.78 34.88 12.73
C ASP A 449 19.46 34.48 13.42
N GLY A 450 18.62 33.65 12.81
CA GLY A 450 17.34 33.21 13.38
C GLY A 450 16.80 31.94 12.76
N VAL A 451 16.61 30.89 13.57
CA VAL A 451 15.93 29.66 13.14
C VAL A 451 15.22 28.99 14.32
N ILE A 452 14.06 28.41 14.05
CA ILE A 452 13.25 27.64 14.98
C ILE A 452 12.93 26.31 14.31
N ILE A 453 13.21 25.22 15.02
CA ILE A 453 12.83 23.86 14.63
C ILE A 453 11.83 23.36 15.67
N ARG A 454 10.65 22.98 15.21
CA ARG A 454 9.69 22.24 16.01
C ARG A 454 9.54 20.84 15.46
N ALA A 455 9.71 19.87 16.34
CA ALA A 455 9.65 18.47 15.96
C ALA A 455 8.91 17.68 17.03
N LYS A 456 7.85 16.97 16.64
CA LYS A 456 7.17 16.01 17.50
C LYS A 456 7.75 14.63 17.23
N VAL A 457 8.52 14.10 18.18
CA VAL A 457 9.30 12.88 17.98
C VAL A 457 8.80 11.77 18.90
N LEU A 458 8.44 10.64 18.28
CA LEU A 458 8.18 9.39 18.96
C LEU A 458 9.41 8.49 18.90
N PHE A 459 9.99 8.17 20.05
CA PHE A 459 11.09 7.21 20.14
C PHE A 459 10.58 5.78 20.25
N GLN A 460 11.08 4.86 19.42
CA GLN A 460 10.66 3.45 19.43
C GLN A 460 11.68 2.55 20.13
N LEU A 461 12.97 2.68 19.80
CA LEU A 461 14.03 1.82 20.31
C LEU A 461 15.30 2.62 20.60
N LEU A 462 15.90 2.33 21.75
CA LEU A 462 17.12 2.98 22.23
C LEU A 462 18.09 1.86 22.61
N ILE A 463 19.16 1.64 21.85
CA ILE A 463 19.91 0.37 21.90
C ILE A 463 21.16 0.45 22.79
N ASN A 464 22.23 1.12 22.35
CA ASN A 464 23.55 1.11 22.99
C ASN A 464 23.82 2.47 23.67
N LYS A 465 24.40 3.40 22.92
CA LYS A 465 24.60 4.81 23.28
C LYS A 465 23.71 5.66 22.37
N PRO A 466 22.39 5.63 22.62
CA PRO A 466 21.44 6.31 21.75
C PRO A 466 21.72 7.82 21.81
N ASP A 467 21.87 8.43 20.64
CA ASP A 467 21.89 9.87 20.47
C ASP A 467 20.88 10.28 19.39
N PHE A 468 20.23 11.41 19.61
CA PHE A 468 19.35 12.08 18.66
C PHE A 468 19.54 13.58 18.90
N GLU A 469 19.88 14.32 17.86
CA GLU A 469 20.26 15.72 17.92
C GLU A 469 19.50 16.50 16.85
N LEU A 470 18.83 17.57 17.26
CA LEU A 470 18.39 18.62 16.34
C LEU A 470 19.59 19.51 16.02
N VAL A 471 19.87 19.69 14.73
CA VAL A 471 21.04 20.41 14.22
C VAL A 471 20.61 21.80 13.74
N LEU A 472 21.41 22.81 14.09
CA LEU A 472 21.20 24.21 13.72
C LEU A 472 22.50 24.81 13.20
N MET A 473 22.40 25.70 12.22
CA MET A 473 23.52 26.46 11.66
C MET A 473 24.67 25.57 11.19
N SER A 474 24.35 24.47 10.50
CA SER A 474 25.35 23.56 9.95
C SER A 474 25.95 24.09 8.66
N ASP A 475 27.27 23.97 8.51
CA ASP A 475 27.97 24.22 7.25
C ASP A 475 27.97 23.01 6.30
N GLY A 476 27.50 21.85 6.77
CA GLY A 476 27.54 20.56 6.04
C GLY A 476 28.89 19.84 6.11
N GLY A 477 29.94 20.51 6.58
CA GLY A 477 31.33 20.02 6.73
C GLY A 477 31.68 19.53 8.13
N GLY A 478 30.89 19.87 9.15
CA GLY A 478 31.03 19.34 10.52
C GLY A 478 30.96 20.39 11.62
N ASP A 479 30.76 21.66 11.27
CA ASP A 479 30.61 22.79 12.19
C ASP A 479 29.12 23.10 12.36
N PHE A 480 28.61 22.99 13.58
CA PHE A 480 27.20 23.25 13.87
C PHE A 480 26.90 23.34 15.37
N TYR A 481 25.71 23.84 15.67
CA TYR A 481 25.07 23.64 16.97
C TYR A 481 24.16 22.43 16.94
N ALA A 482 24.10 21.71 18.06
CA ALA A 482 23.19 20.57 18.19
C ALA A 482 22.50 20.56 19.54
N VAL A 483 21.24 20.15 19.58
CA VAL A 483 20.50 19.90 20.81
C VAL A 483 20.14 18.43 20.91
N SER A 484 20.78 17.73 21.84
CA SER A 484 20.60 16.29 22.06
C SER A 484 19.31 16.03 22.87
N TYR A 485 18.36 15.31 22.29
CA TYR A 485 17.01 15.01 22.81
C TYR A 485 16.34 16.23 23.45
N GLY A 486 16.51 17.42 22.86
CA GLY A 486 16.01 18.67 23.45
C GLY A 486 16.66 19.10 24.77
N ALA A 487 17.59 18.32 25.35
CA ALA A 487 18.02 18.47 26.73
C ALA A 487 19.40 19.12 26.90
N ASN A 488 20.32 18.90 25.96
CA ASN A 488 21.70 19.39 26.08
C ASN A 488 22.11 20.08 24.80
N ALA A 489 22.57 21.33 24.91
CA ALA A 489 23.12 22.07 23.78
C ALA A 489 24.61 21.73 23.62
N ARG A 490 25.05 21.53 22.38
CA ARG A 490 26.41 21.13 22.02
C ARG A 490 26.91 22.00 20.87
N VAL A 491 28.23 22.22 20.85
CA VAL A 491 28.92 22.91 19.76
C VAL A 491 29.90 21.92 19.16
N TYR A 492 29.83 21.74 17.84
CA TYR A 492 30.73 20.90 17.06
C TYR A 492 31.63 21.76 16.20
N ASN A 493 32.93 21.43 16.15
CA ASN A 493 33.86 21.97 15.18
C ASN A 493 34.61 20.80 14.53
N ASP A 494 34.77 20.82 13.21
CA ASP A 494 35.37 19.75 12.41
C ASP A 494 34.77 18.37 12.76
N GLY A 495 33.46 18.34 13.02
CA GLY A 495 32.72 17.13 13.42
C GLY A 495 32.98 16.66 14.86
N LEU A 496 33.85 17.36 15.61
CA LEU A 496 34.19 17.04 17.00
C LEU A 496 33.44 17.94 17.97
N LYS A 497 32.84 17.33 18.99
CA LYS A 497 32.15 18.06 20.05
C LYS A 497 33.15 18.83 20.92
N THR A 498 33.11 20.16 20.88
CA THR A 498 34.04 21.03 21.61
C THR A 498 33.42 21.66 22.86
N SER A 499 32.10 21.80 22.91
CA SER A 499 31.39 22.33 24.07
C SER A 499 30.08 21.60 24.32
N THR A 500 29.64 21.55 25.58
CA THR A 500 28.33 21.01 25.97
C THR A 500 27.78 21.80 27.16
N VAL A 501 26.58 22.36 26.99
CA VAL A 501 25.78 22.91 28.07
C VAL A 501 24.72 21.87 28.44
N VAL A 502 24.75 21.46 29.70
CA VAL A 502 23.86 20.42 30.24
C VAL A 502 22.59 21.03 30.78
N SER A 503 21.44 20.35 30.62
CA SER A 503 20.16 20.79 31.17
C SER A 503 20.24 21.18 32.66
N PRO A 504 19.59 22.27 33.11
CA PRO A 504 19.42 22.54 34.54
C PRO A 504 18.47 21.51 35.20
N ILE A 505 17.60 20.85 34.42
CA ILE A 505 16.63 19.86 34.91
C ILE A 505 17.33 18.51 35.10
N LYS A 506 17.35 18.02 36.35
CA LYS A 506 18.11 16.80 36.72
C LYS A 506 17.64 15.54 36.01
N ALA A 507 16.35 15.43 35.66
CA ALA A 507 15.80 14.28 34.97
C ALA A 507 16.47 14.07 33.60
N PHE A 508 16.71 15.15 32.85
CA PHE A 508 17.29 15.12 31.52
C PHE A 508 18.82 14.96 31.48
N ARG A 509 19.48 14.91 32.64
CA ARG A 509 20.91 14.60 32.77
C ARG A 509 21.21 13.11 32.74
N LYS A 510 20.19 12.26 32.89
CA LYS A 510 20.31 10.80 32.84
C LYS A 510 20.41 10.30 31.40
N ASN A 511 20.72 9.02 31.23
CA ASN A 511 20.70 8.41 29.90
C ASN A 511 19.29 8.55 29.29
N PRO A 512 19.13 8.90 28.00
CA PRO A 512 17.83 9.00 27.35
C PRO A 512 16.92 7.79 27.58
N LYS A 513 17.48 6.58 27.68
CA LYS A 513 16.73 5.35 28.01
C LYS A 513 15.98 5.38 29.33
N ASP A 514 16.44 6.21 30.27
CA ASP A 514 15.93 6.24 31.65
C ASP A 514 14.75 7.22 31.81
N TRP A 515 14.48 8.06 30.82
CA TRP A 515 13.42 9.08 30.89
C TRP A 515 12.52 9.14 29.65
N VAL A 516 12.99 8.69 28.48
CA VAL A 516 12.18 8.63 27.26
C VAL A 516 11.19 7.46 27.33
N GLN A 517 9.90 7.76 27.18
CA GLN A 517 8.82 6.79 27.12
C GLN A 517 8.57 6.36 25.67
N LYS A 518 8.72 5.06 25.38
CA LYS A 518 8.71 4.50 24.01
C LYS A 518 7.35 4.54 23.26
N ARG A 519 6.33 5.15 23.83
CA ARG A 519 4.95 5.20 23.30
C ARG A 519 4.33 6.58 23.40
N GLU A 520 5.11 7.56 23.81
CA GLU A 520 4.68 8.95 23.97
C GLU A 520 5.54 9.79 23.04
N ALA A 521 4.88 10.65 22.27
CA ALA A 521 5.57 11.63 21.44
C ALA A 521 6.01 12.81 22.31
N TYR A 522 7.17 13.35 22.02
CA TYR A 522 7.74 14.51 22.70
C TYR A 522 7.76 15.69 21.74
N ASP A 523 7.25 16.83 22.19
CA ASP A 523 7.29 18.08 21.44
C ASP A 523 8.60 18.80 21.73
N PHE A 524 9.51 18.79 20.76
CA PHE A 524 10.76 19.52 20.81
C PHE A 524 10.61 20.86 20.11
N GLU A 525 10.97 21.95 20.78
CA GLU A 525 11.15 23.26 20.17
C GLU A 525 12.58 23.71 20.43
N VAL A 526 13.35 23.96 19.37
CA VAL A 526 14.68 24.54 19.47
C VAL A 526 14.70 25.83 18.69
N ARG A 527 15.14 26.91 19.34
CA ARG A 527 15.28 28.21 18.72
C ARG A 527 16.70 28.71 18.86
N TYR A 528 17.25 29.25 17.78
CA TYR A 528 18.42 30.11 17.79
C TYR A 528 18.00 31.49 17.29
N PHE A 529 18.47 32.53 17.98
CA PHE A 529 18.22 33.91 17.60
C PHE A 529 19.39 34.79 18.02
N LYS A 530 19.80 35.71 17.16
CA LYS A 530 20.79 36.74 17.44
C LYS A 530 20.22 38.09 17.01
N SER A 531 19.97 38.97 17.97
CA SER A 531 19.59 40.36 17.68
C SER A 531 20.75 41.12 17.03
N SER A 532 20.43 42.12 16.22
CA SER A 532 21.42 43.06 15.67
C SER A 532 22.09 43.90 16.77
N GLU A 533 21.41 44.10 17.90
CA GLU A 533 21.89 44.86 19.06
C GLU A 533 22.72 44.01 20.04
N ASP A 534 22.63 42.68 19.95
CA ASP A 534 23.31 41.76 20.87
C ASP A 534 24.65 41.28 20.31
N GLU A 535 25.69 41.28 21.14
CA GLU A 535 27.00 40.73 20.76
C GLU A 535 26.94 39.20 20.54
N LYS A 536 26.00 38.50 21.19
CA LYS A 536 25.89 37.03 21.14
C LYS A 536 24.48 36.57 20.88
N GLY A 537 24.35 35.50 20.10
CA GLY A 537 23.10 34.78 19.91
C GLY A 537 22.72 33.92 21.12
N ILE A 538 21.45 33.53 21.15
CA ILE A 538 20.86 32.68 22.17
C ILE A 538 20.26 31.47 21.47
N LEU A 539 20.77 30.29 21.83
CA LEU A 539 20.15 29.02 21.55
C LEU A 539 19.35 28.58 22.77
N GLU A 540 18.08 28.24 22.59
CA GLU A 540 17.21 27.71 23.63
C GLU A 540 16.48 26.48 23.12
N ALA A 541 16.36 25.46 23.96
CA ALA A 541 15.55 24.30 23.68
C ALA A 541 14.48 24.11 24.74
N LYS A 542 13.33 23.59 24.31
CA LYS A 542 12.20 23.21 25.12
C LYS A 542 11.76 21.79 24.80
N ILE A 543 11.24 21.10 25.81
CA ILE A 543 10.58 19.80 25.69
C ILE A 543 9.20 19.95 26.30
N ASN A 544 8.14 19.66 25.53
CA ASN A 544 6.74 19.79 25.95
C ASN A 544 6.44 21.18 26.55
N GLY A 545 7.01 22.23 25.94
CA GLY A 545 6.86 23.63 26.37
C GLY A 545 7.79 24.09 27.51
N GLU A 546 8.46 23.19 28.22
CA GLU A 546 9.39 23.55 29.32
C GLU A 546 10.80 23.80 28.79
N THR A 547 11.40 24.97 29.10
CA THR A 547 12.79 25.27 28.75
C THR A 547 13.77 24.34 29.44
N THR A 548 14.49 23.55 28.65
CA THR A 548 15.37 22.48 29.10
C THR A 548 16.84 22.81 28.97
N VAL A 549 17.24 23.75 28.10
CA VAL A 549 18.62 24.25 28.04
C VAL A 549 18.67 25.62 27.33
N LYS A 550 19.61 26.46 27.75
CA LYS A 550 19.92 27.75 27.12
C LYS A 550 21.44 27.90 26.97
N LEU A 551 21.90 28.26 25.79
CA LEU A 551 23.30 28.49 25.43
C LEU A 551 23.42 29.87 24.80
N THR A 552 24.36 30.69 25.28
CA THR A 552 24.71 31.98 24.67
C THR A 552 25.97 31.81 23.84
N THR A 553 25.92 32.13 22.55
CA THR A 553 26.97 31.82 21.57
C THR A 553 26.85 32.71 20.32
N ASP A 554 27.97 33.06 19.71
CA ASP A 554 28.12 33.90 18.52
C ASP A 554 28.89 33.20 17.39
N LYS A 555 29.19 31.92 17.58
CA LYS A 555 30.14 31.18 16.76
C LYS A 555 29.67 30.92 15.32
N TYR A 556 28.46 30.42 15.16
CA TYR A 556 27.85 30.09 13.87
C TYR A 556 26.61 30.96 13.71
N ARG A 557 26.65 31.86 12.73
CA ARG A 557 25.55 32.78 12.47
C ARG A 557 24.64 32.32 11.34
N LYS A 558 25.19 31.54 10.40
CA LYS A 558 24.46 31.01 9.25
C LYS A 558 24.68 29.51 9.06
N GLY A 559 23.68 28.86 8.46
CA GLY A 559 23.79 27.48 7.99
C GLY A 559 22.45 26.73 8.00
N PHE A 560 22.54 25.43 7.74
CA PHE A 560 21.40 24.55 7.53
C PHE A 560 20.87 23.96 8.85
N ALA A 561 19.56 23.74 8.89
CA ALA A 561 18.87 23.01 9.96
C ALA A 561 18.74 21.51 9.63
N GLY A 562 18.61 20.64 10.63
CA GLY A 562 18.37 19.22 10.37
C GLY A 562 18.44 18.30 11.59
N PHE A 563 18.84 17.05 11.34
CA PHE A 563 18.83 15.98 12.34
C PHE A 563 20.07 15.11 12.25
N ARG A 564 20.58 14.71 13.41
CA ARG A 564 21.62 13.70 13.52
C ARG A 564 21.26 12.67 14.58
N TRP A 565 21.51 11.39 14.31
CA TRP A 565 21.24 10.33 15.29
C TRP A 565 22.23 9.18 15.22
N ASN A 566 22.28 8.43 16.31
CA ASN A 566 23.04 7.19 16.44
C ASN A 566 22.35 6.23 17.42
N ASP A 567 22.38 4.93 17.15
CA ASP A 567 21.77 3.84 17.94
C ASP A 567 20.32 4.10 18.43
N THR A 568 19.57 4.88 17.66
CA THR A 568 18.23 5.36 18.00
C THR A 568 17.27 5.03 16.88
N LYS A 569 16.12 4.44 17.23
CA LYS A 569 14.96 4.28 16.36
C LYS A 569 13.87 5.26 16.80
N PHE A 570 13.45 6.13 15.90
CA PHE A 570 12.45 7.16 16.15
C PHE A 570 11.56 7.34 14.93
N ILE A 571 10.45 8.04 15.13
CA ILE A 571 9.55 8.58 14.13
C ILE A 571 9.37 10.04 14.47
N ILE A 572 9.67 10.94 13.56
CA ILE A 572 9.24 12.33 13.68
C ILE A 572 7.83 12.39 13.05
N GLN A 573 6.83 12.96 13.75
CA GLN A 573 5.40 12.97 13.41
C GLN A 573 4.88 14.33 12.92
N GLU A 574 5.44 15.42 13.46
CA GLU A 574 5.19 16.84 13.08
C GLU A 574 6.56 17.55 12.99
N LEU A 575 6.83 18.32 11.94
CA LEU A 575 8.09 19.03 11.70
C LEU A 575 7.81 20.36 11.02
N GLU A 576 8.23 21.42 11.68
CA GLU A 576 8.23 22.79 11.16
C GLU A 576 9.64 23.35 11.32
N VAL A 577 10.16 23.95 10.25
CA VAL A 577 11.40 24.73 10.29
C VAL A 577 11.10 26.12 9.78
N ARG A 578 11.39 27.13 10.60
CA ARG A 578 11.15 28.53 10.24
C ARG A 578 12.29 29.42 10.68
N GLY A 579 12.62 30.43 9.90
CA GLY A 579 13.75 31.30 10.24
C GLY A 579 13.95 32.43 9.25
N LEU A 580 14.95 33.26 9.53
CA LEU A 580 15.43 34.30 8.62
C LEU A 580 16.32 33.64 7.57
N VAL A 581 16.01 33.88 6.30
CA VAL A 581 16.69 33.24 5.16
C VAL A 581 18.11 33.78 5.01
N ASP A 582 19.06 32.89 4.74
CA ASP A 582 20.37 33.27 4.23
C ASP A 582 20.23 33.71 2.76
N GLU A 583 20.20 35.03 2.53
CA GLU A 583 19.98 35.62 1.21
C GLU A 583 21.04 35.19 0.19
N GLU A 584 22.31 35.08 0.59
CA GLU A 584 23.40 34.64 -0.29
C GLU A 584 23.15 33.22 -0.80
N TRP A 585 22.69 32.33 0.09
CA TRP A 585 22.33 30.97 -0.28
C TRP A 585 21.09 30.94 -1.18
N ALA A 586 20.03 31.67 -0.83
CA ALA A 586 18.77 31.67 -1.56
C ALA A 586 18.95 32.17 -3.00
N GLU A 587 19.71 33.25 -3.21
CA GLU A 587 20.03 33.76 -4.54
C GLU A 587 20.87 32.75 -5.34
N ALA A 588 21.86 32.11 -4.72
CA ALA A 588 22.68 31.11 -5.37
C ALA A 588 21.86 29.89 -5.82
N GLU A 589 20.88 29.47 -5.02
CA GLU A 589 20.04 28.31 -5.32
C GLU A 589 19.00 28.60 -6.43
N LEU A 590 18.39 29.79 -6.41
CA LEU A 590 17.48 30.23 -7.46
C LEU A 590 18.15 30.41 -8.82
N ASN A 591 19.42 30.84 -8.83
CA ASN A 591 20.17 30.99 -10.07
C ASN A 591 20.56 29.65 -10.72
N LYS A 592 20.70 28.57 -9.93
CA LYS A 592 20.95 27.22 -10.47
C LYS A 592 19.75 26.70 -11.25
N THR A 593 18.53 27.00 -10.80
CA THR A 593 17.30 26.53 -11.45
C THR A 593 17.04 27.22 -12.78
N SER A 594 17.55 28.44 -12.99
CA SER A 594 17.42 29.17 -14.26
C SER A 594 18.37 28.70 -15.38
N GLU A 595 19.41 27.92 -15.09
CA GLU A 595 20.35 27.42 -16.12
C GLU A 595 19.91 26.08 -16.77
N GLU A 596 19.02 25.30 -16.14
CA GLU A 596 18.55 24.02 -16.71
C GLU A 596 17.47 24.18 -17.82
N ASP A 597 16.85 25.36 -17.94
CA ASP A 597 15.80 25.64 -18.94
C ASP A 597 16.32 26.32 -20.23
N SER A 598 17.61 26.64 -20.31
CA SER A 598 18.26 27.09 -21.55
C SER A 598 19.17 25.99 -22.09
N GLY A 599 18.61 25.17 -22.98
CA GLY A 599 19.21 23.92 -23.41
C GLY A 599 20.65 24.00 -23.95
N ASP A 600 21.37 22.91 -23.72
CA ASP A 600 22.36 22.43 -24.67
C ASP A 600 22.23 20.91 -24.83
N GLY A 601 22.06 20.48 -26.07
CA GLY A 601 22.10 19.07 -26.42
C GLY A 601 23.56 18.61 -26.40
N GLY A 602 23.90 17.69 -25.51
CA GLY A 602 25.25 17.14 -25.43
C GLY A 602 25.22 15.69 -24.97
N ASP A 603 25.44 14.78 -25.92
CA ASP A 603 25.87 13.38 -25.83
C ASP A 603 25.83 12.69 -24.44
N PHE A 604 24.86 11.77 -24.31
CA PHE A 604 24.97 10.64 -23.40
C PHE A 604 25.87 9.57 -24.04
N ASP A 605 27.05 9.37 -23.46
CA ASP A 605 27.88 8.17 -23.69
C ASP A 605 28.21 7.52 -22.33
N PHE A 606 27.87 6.22 -22.26
CA PHE A 606 28.05 5.17 -21.23
C PHE A 606 27.09 5.04 -20.04
#